data_AF-A0A534X9V3-F1
#
_entry.id   AF-A0A534X9V3-F1
#
_cell.length_a   1.000
_cell.length_b   1.000
_cell.length_c   1.000
_cell.angle_alpha   90.00
_cell.angle_beta   90.00
_cell.angle_gamma   90.00
#
_symmetry.space_group_name_H-M   'P 1'
#
loop_
_entity.id
_entity.type
_entity.pdbx_description
1 polymer ?
#
loop_
_entity_poly.entity_id
_entity_poly.type
_entity_poly.pdbx_seq_one_letter_code
_entity_poly.pdbx_strand_id
1 'polypeptide(L)' 'RGVRVSFGYPACPRLEDQEKLFRALDVEGAIGVRLTEGYMMDPEASVSALVFHHPESRYFVIAPGDLEAFERRGAGSG' A
#
# COMPACT_ATOMS: atom_id res chain seq x y z
N ARG A 1 -7.77 13.89 14.31
CA ARG A 1 -7.15 12.55 14.47
C ARG A 1 -7.13 11.90 13.10
N GLY A 2 -6.08 11.18 12.73
CA GLY A 2 -5.97 10.48 11.44
C GLY A 2 -5.27 9.14 11.62
N VAL A 3 -5.10 8.39 10.54
CA VAL A 3 -4.39 7.10 10.54
C VAL A 3 -3.26 7.12 9.51
N ARG A 4 -2.21 6.34 9.79
CA ARG A 4 -1.16 6.03 8.82
C ARG A 4 -1.12 4.52 8.62
N VAL A 5 -1.21 4.06 7.38
CA VAL A 5 -1.19 2.65 7.02
C VAL A 5 -0.07 2.39 6.04
N SER A 6 0.45 1.16 6.02
CA SER A 6 1.51 0.74 5.12
C SER A 6 1.11 -0.58 4.47
N PHE A 7 1.58 -0.80 3.25
CA PHE A 7 1.42 -2.08 2.57
C PHE A 7 2.17 -3.20 3.32
N GLY A 8 1.63 -4.42 3.26
CA GLY A 8 2.07 -5.57 4.07
C GLY A 8 1.43 -5.67 5.46
N TYR A 9 0.58 -4.71 5.86
CA TYR A 9 -0.17 -4.74 7.13
C TYR A 9 -1.63 -5.15 6.93
N PRO A 10 -2.39 -5.52 7.98
CA PRO A 10 -3.76 -6.05 7.83
C PRO A 10 -4.76 -5.18 7.07
N ALA A 11 -4.58 -3.85 7.11
CA ALA A 11 -5.42 -2.90 6.36
C ALA A 11 -5.04 -2.77 4.88
N CYS A 12 -3.81 -3.17 4.53
CA CYS A 12 -3.23 -3.09 3.19
C CYS A 12 -2.34 -4.33 2.97
N PRO A 13 -2.92 -5.54 2.85
CA PRO A 13 -2.19 -6.80 2.99
C PRO A 13 -1.23 -7.11 1.83
N ARG A 14 -1.50 -6.55 0.65
CA ARG A 14 -0.71 -6.78 -0.56
C ARG A 14 0.53 -5.91 -0.56
N LEU A 15 1.70 -6.53 -0.51
CA LEU A 15 2.97 -5.81 -0.46
C LEU A 15 3.31 -5.19 -1.83
N GLU A 16 2.89 -5.85 -2.92
CA GLU A 16 3.13 -5.40 -4.29
C GLU A 16 2.44 -4.07 -4.63
N ASP A 17 1.39 -3.70 -3.90
CA ASP A 17 0.72 -2.41 -4.08
C ASP A 17 1.63 -1.22 -3.73
N GLN A 18 2.78 -1.43 -3.08
CA GLN A 18 3.83 -0.42 -2.95
C GLN A 18 4.30 0.13 -4.28
N GLU A 19 4.29 -0.66 -5.36
CA GLU A 19 4.69 -0.22 -6.70
C GLU A 19 3.83 0.98 -7.15
N LYS A 20 2.54 0.99 -6.81
CA LYS A 20 1.62 2.09 -7.14
C LYS A 20 2.06 3.38 -6.48
N LEU A 21 2.45 3.31 -5.20
CA LEU A 21 2.97 4.45 -4.45
C LEU A 21 4.31 4.93 -5.00
N PHE A 22 5.22 3.99 -5.27
CA PHE A 22 6.56 4.28 -5.79
C PHE A 22 6.51 4.98 -7.13
N ARG A 23 5.66 4.49 -8.05
CA ARG A 23 5.43 5.10 -9.36
C ARG A 23 4.75 6.47 -9.24
N ALA A 24 3.77 6.62 -8.36
CA ALA A 24 3.03 7.88 -8.22
C ALA A 24 3.91 9.03 -7.69
N LEU A 25 4.92 8.71 -6.88
CA LEU A 25 5.79 9.71 -6.25
C LEU A 25 7.19 9.78 -6.86
N ASP A 26 7.51 8.97 -7.88
CA ASP A 26 8.85 8.82 -8.44
C ASP A 26 9.92 8.63 -7.35
N VAL A 27 9.68 7.68 -6.44
CA VAL A 27 10.48 7.53 -5.20
C VAL A 27 11.95 7.25 -5.49
N GLU A 28 12.24 6.41 -6.48
CA GLU A 28 13.62 6.07 -6.84
C GLU A 28 14.35 7.30 -7.40
N GLY A 29 13.72 8.07 -8.29
CA GLY A 29 14.29 9.31 -8.82
C GLY A 29 14.42 10.42 -7.78
N ALA A 30 13.46 10.52 -6.85
CA ALA A 30 13.40 11.59 -5.87
C ALA A 30 14.33 11.39 -4.66
N ILE A 31 14.42 10.17 -4.14
CA ILE A 31 15.15 9.88 -2.89
C ILE A 31 16.04 8.63 -2.94
N GLY A 32 16.13 7.93 -4.08
CA GLY A 32 17.04 6.79 -4.27
C GLY A 32 16.62 5.50 -3.54
N VAL A 33 15.42 5.44 -2.98
CA VAL A 33 14.85 4.21 -2.41
C VAL A 33 14.17 3.43 -3.53
N ARG A 34 14.42 2.13 -3.59
CA ARG A 34 13.87 1.23 -4.62
C ARG A 34 13.12 0.06 -4.03
N LEU A 35 12.36 -0.64 -4.87
CA LEU A 35 11.72 -1.91 -4.50
C LEU A 35 12.57 -3.08 -5.00
N THR A 36 12.71 -4.12 -4.18
CA THR A 36 13.25 -5.41 -4.60
C THR A 36 12.24 -6.18 -5.44
N GLU A 37 12.65 -7.31 -6.03
CA GLU A 37 11.72 -8.23 -6.73
C GLU A 37 10.57 -8.72 -5.82
N GLY A 38 10.83 -8.79 -4.50
CA GLY A 38 9.82 -9.14 -3.49
C GLY A 38 9.04 -7.94 -2.95
N TYR A 39 9.13 -6.77 -3.58
CA TYR A 39 8.48 -5.52 -3.18
C TYR A 39 8.89 -4.99 -1.80
N MET A 40 10.01 -5.47 -1.24
CA MET A 40 10.59 -4.86 -0.04
C MET A 40 11.35 -3.59 -0.43
N MET A 41 11.43 -2.62 0.48
CA MET A 41 12.19 -1.40 0.23
C MET A 41 13.69 -1.66 0.44
N ASP A 42 14.52 -1.10 -0.44
CA ASP A 42 15.97 -1.07 -0.33
C ASP A 42 16.45 0.40 -0.36
N PRO A 43 17.11 0.90 0.70
CA PRO A 43 17.56 0.19 1.90
C PRO A 43 16.43 -0.35 2.80
N GLU A 44 16.69 -1.46 3.50
CA GLU A 44 15.70 -2.12 4.39
C GLU A 44 15.18 -1.18 5.49
N ALA A 45 16.01 -0.25 5.96
CA ALA A 45 15.66 0.77 6.94
C ALA A 45 14.79 1.90 6.36
N SER A 46 13.84 1.56 5.50
CA SER A 46 12.90 2.48 4.86
C SER A 46 11.47 2.22 5.33
N VAL A 47 10.64 3.25 5.34
CA VAL A 47 9.21 3.16 5.68
C VAL A 47 8.39 3.94 4.67
N SER A 48 7.35 3.31 4.13
CA SER A 48 6.31 3.95 3.32
C SER A 48 5.00 3.99 4.10
N ALA A 49 4.19 5.04 3.90
CA ALA A 49 2.87 5.13 4.52
C ALA A 49 1.90 5.98 3.70
N LEU A 50 0.63 5.58 3.72
CA LEU A 50 -0.51 6.38 3.30
C LEU A 50 -1.10 7.06 4.54
N VAL A 51 -1.24 8.39 4.49
CA VAL A 51 -1.74 9.19 5.61
C VAL A 51 -3.14 9.70 5.30
N PHE A 52 -4.10 9.36 6.17
CA PHE A 52 -5.49 9.80 6.04
C PHE A 52 -5.84 10.72 7.20
N HIS A 53 -6.25 11.95 6.88
CA HIS A 53 -6.52 13.01 7.86
C HIS A 53 -7.94 12.99 8.43
N HIS A 54 -8.84 12.17 7.90
CA HIS A 54 -10.25 12.20 8.27
C HIS A 54 -10.43 11.83 9.76
N PRO A 55 -11.21 12.59 10.54
CA PRO A 55 -11.37 12.39 11.98
C PRO A 55 -11.95 11.02 12.35
N GLU A 56 -12.68 10.41 11.43
CA GLU A 56 -13.29 9.08 11.60
C GLU A 56 -12.46 7.94 11.00
N SER A 57 -11.26 8.21 10.46
CA SER A 57 -10.39 7.14 9.97
C SER A 57 -9.99 6.18 11.08
N ARG A 58 -10.03 4.88 10.79
CA ARG A 58 -9.70 3.79 11.71
C ARG A 58 -8.93 2.70 10.98
N TYR A 59 -8.08 1.98 11.71
CA TYR A 59 -7.53 0.73 11.22
C TYR A 59 -8.65 -0.30 11.10
N PHE A 60 -8.68 -1.03 10.01
CA PHE A 60 -9.57 -2.17 9.81
C PHE A 60 -8.77 -3.33 9.24
N VAL A 61 -9.26 -4.55 9.46
CA VAL A 61 -8.68 -5.76 8.87
C VAL A 61 -9.56 -6.13 7.69
N ILE A 62 -8.95 -6.38 6.54
CA ILE A 62 -9.66 -6.90 5.38
C ILE A 62 -9.93 -8.38 5.62
N ALA A 63 -11.19 -8.81 5.55
CA ALA A 63 -11.49 -10.24 5.59
C ALA A 63 -11.06 -10.87 4.25
N PRO A 64 -10.60 -12.13 4.22
CA PRO A 64 -10.17 -12.78 2.98
C PRO A 64 -11.19 -12.69 1.83
N GLY A 65 -12.49 -12.81 2.14
CA GLY A 65 -13.56 -12.72 1.15
C GLY A 65 -13.80 -11.31 0.58
N ASP A 66 -13.39 -10.26 1.29
CA ASP A 66 -13.52 -8.87 0.80
C ASP A 66 -12.53 -8.60 -0.33
N LEU A 67 -11.32 -9.18 -0.25
CA LEU A 67 -10.29 -9.04 -1.28
C LEU A 67 -10.73 -9.73 -2.57
N GLU A 68 -11.22 -10.97 -2.47
CA GLU A 68 -11.78 -11.70 -3.61
C GLU A 68 -12.97 -10.97 -4.25
N ALA A 69 -13.84 -10.37 -3.44
CA ALA A 69 -14.95 -9.58 -3.93
C ALA A 69 -14.50 -8.30 -4.67
N PHE A 70 -13.45 -7.65 -4.18
CA PHE A 70 -12.85 -6.48 -4.82
C PHE A 70 -12.24 -6.84 -6.18
N GLU A 71 -11.47 -7.93 -6.27
CA GLU A 71 -10.83 -8.38 -7.51
C GLU A 71 -11.84 -8.77 -8.58
N ARG A 72 -12.92 -9.45 -8.22
CA ARG A 72 -14.03 -9.74 -9.15
C ARG A 72 -14.68 -8.47 -9.71
N ARG A 73 -14.71 -7.38 -8.94
CA ARG A 73 -15.22 -6.09 -9.41
C ARG A 73 -14.22 -5.37 -10.32
N GLY A 74 -12.92 -5.46 -10.03
CA GLY A 74 -11.86 -4.90 -10.86
C GLY A 74 -11.68 -5.63 -12.20
N ALA A 75 -11.79 -6.96 -12.21
CA ALA A 75 -11.69 -7.78 -13.43
C ALA A 75 -12.89 -7.61 -14.40
N GLY A 76 -13.95 -6.91 -13.99
CA GLY A 76 -15.09 -6.55 -14.84
C GLY A 76 -14.91 -5.25 -15.63
N SER A 77 -13.79 -4.55 -15.45
CA SER A 77 -13.55 -3.25 -16.08
C SER A 77 -12.07 -3.02 -16.37
N GLY A 78 -11.59 -3.50 -17.53
CA GLY A 78 -10.36 -3.04 -18.19
C GLY A 78 -9.09 -3.79 -17.83
#